data_AF-A0A7R9WF39-F1
#
_entry.id   AF-A0A7R9WF39-F1
#
_cell.length_a   1.000
_cell.length_b   1.000
_cell.length_c   1.000
_cell.angle_alpha   90.00
_cell.angle_beta   90.00
_cell.angle_gamma   90.00
#
_symmetry.space_group_name_H-M   'P 1'
#
loop_
_entity.id
_entity.type
_entity.pdbx_description
1 polymer ?
#
loop_
_entity_poly.entity_id
_entity_poly.type
_entity_poly.pdbx_seq_one_letter_code
_entity_poly.pdbx_strand_id
1 'polypeptide(L)'
;YNLYVLGPTGIGKQTTVQKYLEKHAKENGYSPSDWCYVNNFATPDKPKFLQLPAGMGKTLSADVEQLIEDIKTAIPAALESEEHRNRLNEAEKEIFNEHEEALETLGAEAKTRGMELIRRPTGVAL
;
A
#
# COMPACT_ATOMS: atom_id res chain seq x y z
N TYR A 1 0.16 -31.29 -22.28
CA TYR A 1 -0.66 -32.51 -22.18
C TYR A 1 -0.54 -33.08 -20.79
N ASN A 2 -1.62 -33.61 -20.22
CA ASN A 2 -1.54 -34.36 -18.96
C ASN A 2 -1.32 -35.84 -19.30
N LEU A 3 -0.31 -36.46 -18.69
CA LEU A 3 0.05 -37.87 -18.92
C LEU A 3 -0.44 -38.72 -17.75
N TYR A 4 -1.08 -39.85 -18.06
CA TYR A 4 -1.52 -40.83 -17.08
C TYR A 4 -0.76 -42.15 -17.30
N VAL A 5 -0.19 -42.69 -16.24
CA VAL A 5 0.70 -43.86 -16.30
C VAL A 5 -0.02 -45.08 -15.71
N LEU A 6 -0.28 -46.07 -16.56
CA LEU A 6 -0.91 -47.34 -16.20
C LEU A 6 0.14 -48.46 -16.11
N GLY A 7 -0.11 -49.42 -15.21
CA GLY A 7 0.65 -50.66 -15.15
C GLY A 7 0.39 -51.45 -13.88
N PRO A 8 0.87 -52.70 -13.79
CA PRO A 8 0.68 -53.57 -12.62
C PRO A 8 1.13 -52.95 -11.29
N THR A 9 0.53 -53.39 -10.19
CA THR A 9 0.91 -53.00 -8.83
C THR A 9 2.30 -53.55 -8.49
N GLY A 10 3.10 -52.81 -7.73
CA GLY A 10 4.41 -53.27 -7.24
C GLY A 10 5.62 -53.00 -8.15
N ILE A 11 5.44 -52.47 -9.36
CA ILE A 11 6.56 -52.22 -10.30
C ILE A 11 7.28 -50.87 -10.10
N GLY A 12 6.99 -50.13 -9.03
CA GLY A 12 7.67 -48.86 -8.76
C GLY A 12 7.39 -47.73 -9.76
N LYS A 13 6.20 -47.72 -10.40
CA LYS A 13 5.82 -46.74 -11.45
C LYS A 13 6.13 -45.28 -11.06
N GLN A 14 5.73 -44.87 -9.85
CA GLN A 14 5.94 -43.52 -9.36
C GLN A 14 7.43 -43.18 -9.29
N THR A 15 8.25 -44.09 -8.74
CA THR A 15 9.70 -43.91 -8.63
C THR A 15 10.36 -43.81 -10.01
N THR A 16 9.93 -44.62 -10.97
CA THR A 16 10.46 -44.58 -12.34
C THR A 16 10.13 -43.26 -13.03
N VAL A 17 8.87 -42.80 -12.92
CA VAL A 17 8.43 -41.52 -13.49
C VAL A 17 9.17 -40.35 -12.84
N GLN A 18 9.30 -40.35 -11.51
CA GLN A 18 10.03 -39.30 -10.79
C GLN A 18 11.50 -39.24 -11.22
N LYS A 19 12.21 -40.38 -11.27
CA LYS A 19 13.60 -40.43 -11.74
C LYS A 19 13.77 -39.90 -13.17
N TYR A 20 12.83 -40.25 -14.05
CA TYR A 20 12.84 -39.75 -15.42
C TYR A 20 12.65 -38.23 -15.48
N LEU A 21 11.66 -37.69 -14.75
CA LEU A 21 11.39 -36.25 -14.70
C LEU A 21 12.55 -35.47 -14.07
N GLU A 22 13.15 -35.97 -13.00
CA GLU A 22 14.31 -35.35 -12.35
C GLU A 22 15.52 -35.32 -13.28
N LYS A 23 15.79 -36.42 -13.99
CA LYS A 23 16.86 -36.49 -14.99
C LYS A 23 16.62 -35.48 -16.11
N HIS A 24 15.41 -35.48 -16.66
CA HIS A 24 15.03 -34.57 -17.74
C HIS A 24 15.12 -33.10 -17.32
N ALA A 25 14.67 -32.75 -16.11
CA ALA A 25 14.74 -31.39 -15.59
C ALA A 25 16.20 -30.90 -15.47
N LYS A 26 17.10 -31.77 -14.99
CA LYS A 26 18.54 -31.47 -14.88
C LYS A 26 19.19 -31.28 -16.25
N GLU A 27 18.92 -32.17 -17.19
CA GLU A 27 19.53 -32.14 -18.53
C GLU A 27 19.10 -30.93 -19.36
N ASN A 28 17.87 -30.46 -19.18
CA ASN A 28 17.33 -29.32 -19.93
C ASN A 28 17.44 -27.98 -19.18
N GLY A 29 18.12 -27.94 -18.04
CA GLY A 29 18.32 -26.71 -17.26
C GLY A 29 17.01 -26.07 -16.80
N TYR A 30 15.99 -26.87 -16.46
CA TYR A 30 14.70 -26.35 -16.07
C TYR A 30 14.80 -25.58 -14.74
N SER A 31 14.57 -24.27 -14.81
CA SER A 31 14.59 -23.37 -13.65
C SER A 31 13.18 -22.80 -13.45
N PRO A 32 12.37 -23.38 -12.55
CA PRO A 32 11.00 -22.92 -12.34
C PRO A 32 10.99 -21.50 -11.79
N SER A 33 10.09 -20.67 -12.30
CA SER A 33 9.79 -19.36 -11.73
C SER A 33 9.34 -19.48 -10.28
N ASP A 34 9.70 -18.50 -9.46
CA ASP A 34 9.11 -18.32 -8.15
C ASP A 34 7.72 -17.70 -8.33
N TRP A 35 6.71 -18.30 -7.69
CA TRP A 35 5.35 -17.79 -7.69
C TRP A 35 5.01 -17.26 -6.31
N CYS A 36 4.76 -15.96 -6.21
CA CYS A 36 4.52 -15.27 -4.95
C CYS A 36 3.11 -14.69 -4.91
N TYR A 37 2.40 -14.90 -3.81
CA TYR A 37 1.17 -14.16 -3.55
C TYR A 37 1.51 -12.85 -2.84
N VAL A 38 0.99 -11.75 -3.37
CA VAL A 38 1.13 -10.42 -2.78
C VAL A 38 -0.24 -9.87 -2.40
N ASN A 39 -0.27 -9.10 -1.31
CA ASN A 39 -1.49 -8.47 -0.87
C ASN A 39 -2.01 -7.49 -1.93
N ASN A 40 -3.32 -7.47 -2.11
CA ASN A 40 -3.99 -6.56 -3.02
C ASN A 40 -4.72 -5.49 -2.23
N PHE A 41 -4.10 -4.31 -2.10
CA PHE A 41 -4.64 -3.20 -1.30
C PHE A 41 -6.01 -2.71 -1.78
N ALA A 42 -6.35 -2.89 -3.06
CA ALA A 42 -7.66 -2.51 -3.59
C ALA A 42 -8.77 -3.55 -3.30
N THR A 43 -8.40 -4.83 -3.17
CA THR A 43 -9.33 -5.94 -2.93
C THR A 43 -8.62 -7.00 -2.06
N PRO A 44 -8.61 -6.82 -0.72
CA PRO A 44 -7.82 -7.64 0.19
C PRO A 44 -8.20 -9.13 0.22
N ASP A 45 -9.43 -9.46 -0.15
CA ASP A 45 -9.94 -10.83 -0.30
C ASP A 45 -9.40 -11.54 -1.55
N LYS A 46 -8.73 -10.81 -2.45
CA LYS A 46 -8.22 -11.31 -3.74
C LYS A 46 -6.73 -11.01 -3.89
N PRO A 47 -5.85 -11.84 -3.30
CA PRO A 47 -4.40 -11.68 -3.46
C PRO A 47 -4.01 -11.76 -4.94
N LYS A 48 -3.00 -11.00 -5.32
CA LYS A 48 -2.42 -11.06 -6.67
C LYS A 48 -1.26 -12.05 -6.67
N PHE A 49 -1.03 -12.72 -7.79
CA PHE A 49 0.16 -13.55 -7.97
C PHE A 49 1.21 -12.79 -8.78
N LEU A 50 2.47 -12.99 -8.44
CA LEU A 50 3.63 -12.53 -9.20
C LEU A 50 4.41 -13.75 -9.66
N GLN A 51 4.81 -13.74 -10.93
CA GLN A 51 5.77 -14.68 -11.48
C GLN A 51 7.14 -14.00 -11.49
N LEU A 52 8.10 -14.59 -10.78
CA LEU A 52 9.45 -14.05 -10.63
C LEU A 52 10.47 -15.04 -11.19
N PRO A 53 11.66 -14.58 -11.62
CA PRO A 53 12.78 -15.47 -11.90
C PRO A 53 13.11 -16.34 -10.67
N ALA A 54 13.65 -17.53 -10.91
CA ALA A 54 13.98 -18.47 -9.85
C ALA A 54 14.88 -17.83 -8.78
N GLY A 55 14.50 -17.98 -7.51
CA GLY A 55 15.22 -17.44 -6.36
C GLY A 55 14.90 -15.98 -6.00
N MET A 56 14.25 -15.21 -6.89
CA MET A 56 13.92 -13.80 -6.63
C MET A 56 12.76 -13.62 -5.66
N GLY A 57 11.95 -14.64 -5.40
CA GLY A 57 10.86 -14.55 -4.42
C GLY A 57 11.37 -14.29 -3.00
N LYS A 58 12.51 -14.88 -2.64
CA LYS A 58 13.16 -14.63 -1.34
C LYS A 58 13.74 -13.23 -1.25
N THR A 59 14.39 -12.77 -2.32
CA THR A 59 14.93 -11.41 -2.41
C THR A 59 13.81 -10.38 -2.26
N LEU A 60 12.71 -10.53 -3.02
CA LEU A 60 11.56 -9.65 -2.90
C LEU A 60 10.99 -9.60 -1.48
N SER A 61 10.89 -10.74 -0.80
CA SER A 61 10.42 -10.80 0.59
C SER A 61 11.30 -9.96 1.52
N ALA A 62 12.63 -10.14 1.43
CA ALA A 62 13.58 -9.40 2.26
C ALA A 62 13.57 -7.89 1.93
N ASP A 63 13.49 -7.53 0.65
CA ASP A 63 13.44 -6.14 0.22
C ASP A 63 12.17 -5.43 0.73
N VAL A 64 11.02 -6.13 0.71
CA VAL A 64 9.76 -5.59 1.25
C VAL A 64 9.82 -5.42 2.77
N GLU A 65 10.41 -6.37 3.49
CA GLU A 65 10.62 -6.24 4.94
C GLU A 65 11.50 -5.02 5.26
N GLN A 66 12.62 -4.85 4.57
CA GLN A 66 13.49 -3.69 4.75
C GLN A 66 12.78 -2.39 4.40
N LEU A 67 12.05 -2.35 3.29
CA LEU A 67 11.27 -1.19 2.87
C LEU A 67 10.26 -0.76 3.94
N ILE A 68 9.60 -1.72 4.61
CA ILE A 68 8.66 -1.43 5.69
C ILE A 68 9.38 -0.75 6.86
N GLU A 69 10.56 -1.24 7.25
CA GLU A 69 11.36 -0.61 8.31
C GLU A 69 11.86 0.78 7.92
N ASP A 70 12.29 0.97 6.68
CA ASP A 70 12.73 2.27 6.18
C ASP A 70 11.58 3.28 6.19
N ILE A 71 10.40 2.89 5.71
CA ILE A 71 9.20 3.75 5.66
C ILE A 71 8.76 4.19 7.06
N LYS A 72 8.86 3.31 8.07
CA LYS A 72 8.52 3.63 9.47
C LYS A 72 9.34 4.79 10.03
N THR A 73 10.55 5.01 9.51
CA THR A 73 11.43 6.12 9.94
C THR A 73 11.35 7.31 8.99
N ALA A 74 11.32 7.07 7.68
CA ALA A 74 11.33 8.10 6.66
C ALA A 74 10.04 8.94 6.64
N ILE A 75 8.86 8.33 6.84
CA ILE A 75 7.59 9.07 6.83
C ILE A 75 7.53 10.09 7.98
N PRO A 76 7.72 9.70 9.26
CA PRO A 76 7.72 10.67 10.36
C PRO A 76 8.73 11.79 10.15
N ALA A 77 9.97 11.45 9.76
CA ALA A 77 11.01 12.44 9.51
C ALA A 77 10.63 13.44 8.41
N ALA A 78 9.99 12.98 7.33
CA ALA A 78 9.51 13.85 6.26
C ALA A 78 8.38 14.77 6.73
N LEU A 79 7.47 14.28 7.57
CA LEU A 79 6.36 15.07 8.13
C LEU A 79 6.83 16.09 9.19
N GLU A 80 7.89 15.76 9.94
CA GLU A 80 8.50 16.68 10.91
C GLU A 80 9.43 17.73 10.27
N SER A 81 9.72 17.59 8.98
CA SER A 81 10.55 18.53 8.24
C SER A 81 10.00 19.96 8.35
N GLU A 82 10.91 20.92 8.44
CA GLU A 82 10.54 22.33 8.52
C GLU A 82 9.76 22.80 7.28
N GLU A 83 10.12 22.28 6.10
CA GLU A 83 9.38 22.53 4.86
C GLU A 83 7.93 22.07 4.95
N HIS A 84 7.68 20.86 5.45
CA HIS A 84 6.31 20.34 5.60
C HIS A 84 5.51 21.15 6.62
N ARG A 85 6.11 21.46 7.79
CA ARG A 85 5.46 22.29 8.83
C ARG A 85 5.14 23.70 8.34
N ASN A 86 6.03 24.31 7.56
CA ASN A 86 5.79 25.64 7.00
C ASN A 86 4.63 25.63 6.00
N ARG A 87 4.58 24.64 5.09
CA ARG A 87 3.45 24.48 4.17
C ARG A 87 2.13 24.24 4.91
N LEU A 88 2.15 23.45 5.99
CA LEU A 88 0.96 23.22 6.80
C LEU A 88 0.49 24.52 7.46
N ASN A 89 1.40 25.28 8.08
CA ASN A 89 1.09 26.57 8.69
C ASN A 89 0.57 27.60 7.68
N GLU A 90 1.09 27.60 6.44
CA GLU A 90 0.60 28.47 5.37
C GLU A 90 -0.84 28.10 4.99
N ALA A 91 -1.13 26.82 4.77
CA ALA A 91 -2.48 26.35 4.49
C ALA A 91 -3.47 26.65 5.63
N GLU A 92 -3.04 26.46 6.89
CA GLU A 92 -3.87 26.80 8.05
C GLU A 92 -4.16 28.31 8.14
N LYS A 93 -3.18 29.16 7.82
CA LYS A 93 -3.37 30.61 7.78
C LYS A 93 -4.31 31.05 6.68
N GLU A 94 -4.22 30.44 5.49
CA GLU A 94 -5.14 30.71 4.39
C GLU A 94 -6.59 30.42 4.80
N ILE A 95 -6.83 29.24 5.38
CA ILE A 95 -8.15 28.85 5.90
C ILE A 95 -8.62 29.82 7.00
N PHE A 96 -7.74 30.17 7.93
CA PHE A 96 -8.07 31.11 9.00
C PHE A 96 -8.48 32.49 8.47
N ASN A 97 -7.73 33.02 7.51
CA ASN A 97 -8.02 34.32 6.90
C ASN A 97 -9.35 34.30 6.13
N GLU A 98 -9.63 33.25 5.36
CA GLU A 98 -10.91 33.10 4.65
C GLU A 98 -12.09 33.05 5.63
N HIS A 99 -11.93 32.34 6.75
CA HIS A 99 -12.92 32.30 7.83
C HIS A 99 -13.13 33.68 8.48
N GLU A 100 -12.06 34.42 8.76
CA GLU A 100 -12.14 35.77 9.33
C GLU A 100 -12.84 36.74 8.37
N GLU A 101 -12.48 36.76 7.09
CA GLU A 101 -13.12 37.62 6.08
C GLU A 101 -14.63 37.31 5.94
N ALA A 102 -15.00 36.03 5.94
CA ALA A 102 -16.40 35.62 5.91
C ALA A 102 -17.17 36.10 7.16
N LEU A 103 -16.56 36.02 8.34
CA LEU A 103 -17.15 36.49 9.60
C LEU A 103 -17.26 38.01 9.66
N GLU A 104 -16.26 38.73 9.16
CA GLU A 104 -16.30 40.20 9.06
C GLU A 104 -17.44 40.64 8.14
N THR A 105 -17.59 39.98 7.00
CA THR A 105 -18.68 40.25 6.04
C THR A 105 -20.05 40.00 6.69
N LEU A 106 -20.23 38.85 7.35
CA LEU A 106 -21.45 38.52 8.11
C LEU A 106 -21.74 39.53 9.22
N GLY A 107 -20.72 39.94 9.97
CA GLY A 107 -20.86 40.93 11.04
C GLY A 107 -21.26 42.31 10.52
N ALA A 108 -20.71 42.73 9.37
CA ALA A 108 -21.09 43.97 8.71
C ALA A 108 -22.56 43.93 8.24
N GLU A 109 -22.99 42.84 7.62
CA GLU A 109 -24.40 42.66 7.22
C GLU A 109 -25.35 42.65 8.42
N ALA A 110 -25.00 41.96 9.50
CA ALA A 110 -25.80 41.93 10.72
C ALA A 110 -25.98 43.33 11.31
N LYS A 111 -24.91 44.14 11.39
CA LYS A 111 -24.95 45.53 11.87
C LYS A 111 -25.90 46.40 11.04
N THR A 112 -25.88 46.27 9.70
CA THR A 112 -26.83 47.02 8.85
C THR A 112 -28.29 46.68 9.11
N ARG A 113 -28.56 45.50 9.66
CA ARG A 113 -29.90 45.00 10.02
C ARG A 113 -30.23 45.17 11.50
N GLY A 114 -29.39 45.87 12.27
CA GLY A 114 -29.59 46.10 13.71
C GLY A 114 -29.30 44.89 14.61
N MET A 115 -28.58 43.89 14.10
CA MET A 115 -28.14 42.69 14.85
C MET A 115 -26.63 42.78 15.15
N GLU A 116 -26.19 42.24 16.28
CA GLU A 116 -24.78 42.25 16.69
C GLU A 116 -24.24 40.82 16.82
N LEU A 117 -23.14 40.53 16.14
CA LEU A 117 -22.53 39.19 16.11
C LEU A 117 -21.62 38.99 17.33
N ILE A 118 -21.95 38.04 18.22
CA ILE A 118 -21.14 37.76 19.41
C ILE A 118 -20.32 36.46 19.19
N ARG A 119 -18.99 36.58 19.23
CA ARG A 119 -18.09 35.43 19.15
C ARG A 119 -18.03 34.69 20.49
N ARG A 120 -18.28 33.38 20.48
CA ARG A 120 -18.02 32.48 21.61
C ARG A 120 -16.86 31.54 21.26
N PRO A 121 -16.09 31.04 22.26
CA PRO A 121 -14.97 30.12 22.02
C PRO A 121 -15.34 28.82 21.29
N THR A 122 -16.62 28.45 21.27
CA THR A 122 -17.15 27.23 20.63
C THR A 122 -18.03 27.51 19.40
N GLY A 123 -18.09 28.74 18.90
CA GLY A 123 -18.85 29.07 17.69
C GLY A 123 -19.49 30.47 17.69
N VAL A 124 -20.28 30.72 16.64
CA VAL A 124 -21.00 31.97 16.44
C VAL A 124 -22.43 31.83 16.94
N ALA A 125 -22.90 32.78 17.75
CA ALA A 125 -24.31 32.90 18.15
C ALA A 125 -24.86 34.25 17.65
N LEU A 126 -26.05 34.21 17.05
CA LEU A 126 -26.80 35.38 16.58
C LEU A 126 -27.58 36.04 17.72
#